data_AF-A0A1F8B9S2-F1
#
_entry.id   AF-A0A1F8B9S2-F1
#
_cell.length_a   1.000
_cell.length_b   1.000
_cell.length_c   1.000
_cell.angle_alpha   90.00
_cell.angle_beta   90.00
_cell.angle_gamma   90.00
#
_symmetry.space_group_name_H-M   'P 1'
#
loop_
_entity.id
_entity.type
_entity.pdbx_description
1 polymer ?
#
loop_
_entity_poly.entity_id
_entity_poly.type
_entity_poly.pdbx_seq_one_letter_code
_entity_poly.pdbx_strand_id
1 'polypeptide(L)'
;MYVSKSNSKSKSENEVFVNEYLVKEGYALGATYPPDVKYQLLFKEAEKEAREERRGLWSSCQEEVSDVSKVPNEDDNVTVNQSTDTIECSLNKYNCSDFKTQAEAQGVFETCGGVANDVHKLDRDGDGKVCESLP
;
A
#
# COMPACT_ATOMS: atom_id res chain seq x y z
N MET A 1 -38.18 28.44 -35.13
CA MET A 1 -37.12 29.25 -34.49
C MET A 1 -37.59 29.61 -33.10
N TYR A 2 -37.05 28.96 -32.06
CA TYR A 2 -37.26 29.38 -30.68
C TYR A 2 -35.90 29.82 -30.13
N VAL A 3 -35.84 31.06 -29.65
CA VAL A 3 -34.63 31.75 -29.21
C VAL A 3 -34.28 31.32 -27.79
N SER A 4 -33.07 30.79 -27.62
CA SER A 4 -32.45 30.44 -26.35
C SER A 4 -32.26 31.69 -25.48
N LYS A 5 -32.92 31.72 -24.32
CA LYS A 5 -32.47 32.54 -23.18
C LYS A 5 -32.59 31.71 -21.91
N SER A 6 -31.47 31.11 -21.51
CA SER A 6 -31.29 30.63 -20.14
C SER A 6 -29.97 31.17 -19.62
N ASN A 7 -30.08 32.39 -19.11
CA ASN A 7 -29.48 32.86 -17.87
C ASN A 7 -27.97 32.65 -17.68
N SER A 8 -27.22 33.66 -18.10
CA SER A 8 -25.91 34.03 -17.56
C SER A 8 -26.02 34.18 -16.04
N LYS A 9 -25.51 33.20 -15.28
CA LYS A 9 -25.29 33.36 -13.84
C LYS A 9 -23.87 33.85 -13.67
N SER A 10 -23.75 35.08 -13.16
CA SER A 10 -22.49 35.77 -12.88
C SER A 10 -21.58 34.89 -12.03
N LYS A 11 -20.47 34.45 -12.63
CA LYS A 11 -19.36 33.76 -11.97
C LYS A 11 -18.73 34.75 -10.99
N SER A 12 -18.89 34.53 -9.69
CA SER A 12 -18.12 35.28 -8.70
C SER A 12 -16.65 34.85 -8.84
N GLU A 13 -15.72 35.80 -8.89
CA GLU A 13 -14.33 35.55 -9.29
C GLU A 13 -13.51 34.71 -8.29
N ASN A 14 -14.09 34.14 -7.23
CA ASN A 14 -13.39 33.30 -6.26
C ASN A 14 -14.27 32.15 -5.71
N GLU A 15 -15.11 31.52 -6.55
CA GLU A 15 -15.85 30.32 -6.12
C GLU A 15 -14.89 29.11 -6.08
N VAL A 16 -14.37 28.81 -4.89
CA VAL A 16 -13.52 27.64 -4.64
C VAL A 16 -14.38 26.45 -4.27
N PHE A 17 -14.23 25.34 -4.99
CA PHE A 17 -14.81 24.08 -4.57
C PHE A 17 -13.96 23.48 -3.44
N VAL A 18 -14.31 23.82 -2.20
CA VAL A 18 -13.49 23.57 -1.00
C VAL A 18 -13.04 22.10 -0.90
N ASN A 19 -13.92 21.14 -1.18
CA ASN A 19 -13.56 19.73 -1.09
C ASN A 19 -12.46 19.33 -2.08
N GLU A 20 -12.52 19.83 -3.32
CA GLU A 20 -11.47 19.60 -4.31
C GLU A 20 -10.16 20.26 -3.88
N TYR A 21 -10.24 21.51 -3.42
CA TYR A 21 -9.07 22.27 -2.96
C TYR A 21 -8.34 21.55 -1.82
N LEU A 22 -9.08 21.05 -0.82
CA LEU A 22 -8.48 20.30 0.29
C LEU A 22 -7.74 19.04 -0.18
N VAL A 23 -8.32 18.30 -1.12
CA VAL A 23 -7.70 17.08 -1.67
C VAL A 23 -6.48 17.43 -2.54
N LYS A 24 -6.61 18.47 -3.38
CA LYS A 24 -5.58 18.95 -4.30
C LYS A 24 -4.33 19.50 -3.60
N GLU A 25 -4.51 20.14 -2.45
CA GLU A 25 -3.40 20.61 -1.61
C GLU A 25 -2.84 19.50 -0.69
N GLY A 26 -3.39 18.28 -0.77
CA GLY A 26 -2.93 17.13 0.01
C GLY A 26 -3.33 17.17 1.48
N TYR A 27 -4.37 17.93 1.86
CA TYR A 27 -4.90 17.98 3.23
C TYR A 27 -5.99 16.94 3.52
N ALA A 28 -6.55 16.31 2.48
CA ALA A 28 -7.63 15.32 2.60
C ALA A 28 -7.48 14.18 1.57
N LEU A 29 -8.12 13.04 1.85
CA LEU A 29 -8.23 11.91 0.92
C LEU A 29 -9.60 11.89 0.23
N GLY A 30 -9.64 11.51 -1.04
CA GLY A 30 -10.85 11.37 -1.85
C GLY A 30 -11.58 10.05 -1.59
N ALA A 31 -12.38 9.98 -0.53
CA ALA A 31 -13.22 8.81 -0.25
C ALA A 31 -14.42 8.71 -1.21
N THR A 32 -14.77 7.49 -1.62
CA THR A 32 -15.95 7.21 -2.45
C THR A 32 -17.01 6.47 -1.65
N TYR A 33 -18.23 7.02 -1.58
CA TYR A 33 -19.36 6.37 -0.94
C TYR A 33 -20.60 6.39 -1.86
N PRO A 34 -20.97 5.26 -2.50
CA PRO A 34 -22.16 5.17 -3.34
C PRO A 34 -23.47 5.44 -2.57
N PRO A 35 -24.53 5.91 -3.24
CA PRO A 35 -24.68 6.08 -4.69
C PRO A 35 -24.18 7.42 -5.24
N ASP A 36 -23.90 8.40 -4.38
CA ASP A 36 -23.63 9.78 -4.79
C ASP A 36 -22.16 10.01 -5.14
N VAL A 37 -21.78 9.64 -6.37
CA VAL A 37 -20.37 9.67 -6.83
C VAL A 37 -20.07 10.72 -7.91
N LYS A 38 -20.93 11.73 -8.07
CA LYS A 38 -20.87 12.74 -9.14
C LYS A 38 -19.48 13.39 -9.33
N TYR A 39 -18.76 13.65 -8.23
CA TYR A 39 -17.45 14.32 -8.23
C TYR A 39 -16.28 13.38 -7.88
N GLN A 40 -16.51 12.06 -7.85
CA GLN A 40 -15.49 11.09 -7.46
C GLN A 40 -14.23 11.17 -8.33
N LEU A 41 -14.40 11.28 -9.66
CA LEU A 41 -13.27 11.38 -10.58
C LEU A 41 -12.46 12.66 -10.36
N LEU A 42 -13.13 13.77 -10.00
CA LEU A 42 -12.47 15.03 -9.70
C LEU A 42 -11.55 14.91 -8.49
N PHE A 43 -12.04 14.30 -7.40
CA PHE A 43 -11.22 14.08 -6.21
C PHE A 43 -10.10 13.06 -6.45
N LYS A 44 -10.35 12.03 -7.27
CA LYS A 44 -9.32 11.05 -7.63
C LYS A 44 -8.15 11.71 -8.39
N GLU A 45 -8.44 12.61 -9.32
CA GLU A 45 -7.40 13.34 -10.04
C GLU A 45 -6.69 14.36 -9.14
N ALA A 46 -7.43 15.10 -8.31
CA ALA A 46 -6.86 16.03 -7.34
C ALA A 46 -5.91 15.34 -6.34
N GLU A 47 -6.28 14.15 -5.86
CA GLU A 47 -5.45 13.37 -4.93
C GLU A 47 -4.18 12.84 -5.61
N LYS A 48 -4.30 12.42 -6.88
CA LYS A 48 -3.15 12.00 -7.68
C LYS A 48 -2.18 13.17 -7.89
N GLU A 49 -2.68 14.34 -8.26
CA GLU A 49 -1.87 15.56 -8.40
C GLU A 49 -1.14 15.89 -7.08
N ALA A 50 -1.86 15.86 -5.96
CA ALA A 50 -1.29 16.13 -4.64
C ALA A 50 -0.16 15.15 -4.26
N ARG A 51 -0.28 13.87 -4.63
CA ARG A 51 0.76 12.84 -4.45
C ARG A 51 1.99 13.10 -5.31
N GLU A 52 1.78 13.32 -6.60
CA GLU A 52 2.87 13.53 -7.57
C GLU A 52 3.68 14.78 -7.24
N GLU A 53 3.00 15.83 -6.77
CA GLU A 53 3.64 17.07 -6.35
C GLU A 53 4.09 17.09 -4.87
N ARG A 54 3.86 16.00 -4.14
CA ARG A 54 4.24 15.86 -2.72
C ARG A 54 3.68 17.00 -1.84
N ARG A 55 2.44 17.42 -2.10
CA ARG A 55 1.75 18.46 -1.33
C ARG A 55 1.19 17.92 -0.02
N GLY A 56 1.05 18.77 0.99
CA GLY A 56 0.39 18.45 2.26
C GLY A 56 0.91 17.16 2.91
N LEU A 57 0.00 16.23 3.21
CA LEU A 57 0.28 14.93 3.83
C LEU A 57 1.22 14.04 2.99
N TRP A 58 1.33 14.28 1.68
CA TRP A 58 2.18 13.51 0.76
C TRP A 58 3.65 13.95 0.78
N SER A 59 3.97 15.11 1.38
CA SER A 59 5.36 15.58 1.54
C SER A 59 6.25 14.64 2.36
N SER A 60 5.61 13.83 3.23
CA SER A 60 6.27 12.86 4.10
C SER A 60 6.43 11.48 3.46
N CYS A 61 5.82 11.25 2.28
CA CYS A 61 6.16 10.10 1.43
C CYS A 61 7.48 10.41 0.72
N GLN A 62 8.54 10.61 1.50
CA GLN A 62 9.86 10.33 0.98
C GLN A 62 9.83 8.83 0.70
N GLU A 63 9.96 8.45 -0.56
CA GLU A 63 10.72 7.24 -0.83
C GLU A 63 12.07 7.51 -0.17
N GLU A 64 12.18 7.10 1.08
CA GLU A 64 13.45 6.97 1.78
C GLU A 64 14.21 5.95 0.95
N VAL A 65 14.79 6.41 -0.16
CA VAL A 65 16.00 5.83 -0.72
C VAL A 65 17.05 6.11 0.34
N SER A 66 16.98 5.37 1.44
CA SER A 66 18.11 5.15 2.33
C SER A 66 19.13 4.42 1.48
N ASP A 67 19.90 5.20 0.72
CA ASP A 67 21.25 4.97 0.27
C ASP A 67 21.74 3.50 0.40
N VAL A 68 21.15 2.59 -0.38
CA VAL A 68 21.78 1.29 -0.69
C VAL A 68 22.68 1.54 -1.89
N SER A 69 23.69 2.39 -1.71
CA SER A 69 24.73 2.64 -2.71
C SER A 69 26.15 2.53 -2.15
N LYS A 70 26.36 1.53 -1.27
CA LYS A 70 27.64 0.79 -1.19
C LYS A 70 27.38 -0.68 -0.85
N VAL A 71 26.88 -1.43 -1.82
CA VAL A 71 27.32 -2.82 -1.96
C VAL A 71 28.09 -2.86 -3.27
N PRO A 72 29.42 -3.00 -3.26
CA PRO A 72 30.15 -3.36 -4.47
C PRO A 72 29.58 -4.69 -4.95
N ASN A 73 28.97 -4.68 -6.13
CA ASN A 73 28.89 -5.90 -6.92
C ASN A 73 30.32 -6.24 -7.31
N GLU A 74 30.90 -7.21 -6.61
CA GLU A 74 31.95 -8.04 -7.19
C GLU A 74 31.39 -9.45 -7.29
N ASP A 75 31.26 -9.90 -8.53
CA ASP A 75 31.20 -11.29 -8.92
C ASP A 75 32.33 -12.05 -8.22
N ASP A 76 32.02 -12.75 -7.13
CA ASP A 76 32.79 -13.90 -6.67
C ASP A 76 31.93 -14.73 -5.70
N ASN A 77 31.23 -15.71 -6.27
CA ASN A 77 31.00 -17.04 -5.69
C ASN A 77 30.92 -17.11 -4.15
N VAL A 78 29.94 -16.44 -3.54
CA VAL A 78 29.67 -16.56 -2.10
C VAL A 78 28.92 -17.86 -1.86
N THR A 79 29.61 -18.79 -1.22
CA THR A 79 29.13 -20.10 -0.82
C THR A 79 27.86 -19.95 0.01
N VAL A 80 26.72 -20.36 -0.55
CA VAL A 80 25.43 -20.44 0.14
C VAL A 80 25.53 -21.51 1.21
N ASN A 81 26.00 -21.12 2.40
CA ASN A 81 25.85 -21.89 3.62
C ASN A 81 24.97 -21.09 4.57
N GLN A 82 23.71 -21.50 4.59
CA GLN A 82 22.72 -21.40 5.66
C GLN A 82 23.15 -20.55 6.87
N SER A 83 22.74 -19.28 6.90
CA SER A 83 22.64 -18.50 8.13
C SER A 83 21.25 -18.71 8.72
N THR A 84 21.12 -19.72 9.57
CA THR A 84 20.08 -19.80 10.61
C THR A 84 20.32 -18.67 11.60
N ASP A 85 19.83 -17.46 11.32
CA ASP A 85 19.87 -16.40 12.32
C ASP A 85 18.54 -15.64 12.37
N THR A 86 17.83 -15.96 13.46
CA THR A 86 16.62 -15.31 13.98
C THR A 86 15.36 -15.47 13.13
N ILE A 87 14.71 -16.64 13.24
CA ILE A 87 13.27 -16.73 12.99
C ILE A 87 12.59 -15.84 14.04
N GLU A 88 12.20 -14.64 13.62
CA GLU A 88 11.61 -13.61 14.48
C GLU A 88 10.13 -13.89 14.72
N CYS A 89 9.84 -14.77 15.67
CA CYS A 89 8.47 -15.12 16.06
C CYS A 89 7.75 -14.03 16.88
N SER A 90 8.37 -12.86 17.06
CA SER A 90 7.80 -11.76 17.87
C SER A 90 7.00 -10.76 17.04
N LEU A 91 7.14 -10.79 15.71
CA LEU A 91 6.55 -9.82 14.79
C LEU A 91 5.96 -10.53 13.58
N ASN A 92 4.92 -9.96 12.99
CA ASN A 92 4.38 -10.49 11.74
C ASN A 92 5.28 -10.10 10.54
N LYS A 93 6.39 -10.82 10.37
CA LYS A 93 7.43 -10.55 9.38
C LYS A 93 7.29 -11.36 8.09
N TYR A 94 6.83 -12.61 8.17
CA TYR A 94 6.86 -13.55 7.05
C TYR A 94 5.45 -13.75 6.46
N ASN A 95 5.38 -13.82 5.13
CA ASN A 95 4.18 -14.13 4.36
C ASN A 95 4.42 -15.35 3.47
N CYS A 96 3.34 -15.95 2.95
CA CYS A 96 3.45 -17.07 2.01
C CYS A 96 4.23 -16.75 0.73
N SER A 97 4.33 -15.48 0.32
CA SER A 97 5.15 -15.07 -0.82
C SER A 97 6.66 -15.13 -0.55
N ASP A 98 7.06 -15.20 0.72
CA ASP A 98 8.46 -15.15 1.13
C ASP A 98 9.10 -16.55 1.10
N PHE A 99 8.27 -17.60 1.04
CA PHE A 99 8.70 -19.00 1.02
C PHE A 99 8.64 -19.57 -0.39
N LYS A 100 9.58 -20.45 -0.72
CA LYS A 100 9.59 -21.13 -2.03
C LYS A 100 8.69 -22.36 -2.04
N THR A 101 8.48 -22.99 -0.89
CA THR A 101 7.71 -24.23 -0.76
C THR A 101 6.80 -24.20 0.46
N GLN A 102 5.73 -25.01 0.41
CA GLN A 102 4.80 -25.17 1.53
C GLN A 102 5.54 -25.71 2.77
N ALA A 103 6.45 -26.65 2.56
CA ALA A 103 7.23 -27.27 3.65
C ALA A 103 8.13 -26.28 4.39
N GLU A 104 8.70 -25.29 3.70
CA GLU A 104 9.52 -24.24 4.31
C GLU A 104 8.66 -23.32 5.19
N ALA A 105 7.51 -22.89 4.67
CA ALA A 105 6.55 -22.07 5.42
C ALA A 105 6.03 -22.82 6.66
N GLN A 106 5.71 -24.11 6.51
CA GLN A 106 5.23 -24.97 7.59
C GLN A 106 6.27 -25.09 8.71
N GLY A 107 7.55 -25.22 8.36
CA GLY A 107 8.63 -25.28 9.35
C GLY A 107 8.73 -24.01 10.19
N VAL A 108 8.58 -22.83 9.58
CA VAL A 108 8.58 -21.54 10.31
C VAL A 108 7.35 -21.41 11.20
N PHE A 109 6.18 -21.78 10.68
CA PHE A 109 4.92 -21.77 11.44
C PHE A 109 5.00 -22.64 12.69
N GLU A 110 5.47 -23.87 12.56
CA GLU A 110 5.62 -24.79 13.69
C GLU A 110 6.66 -24.30 14.70
N THR A 111 7.76 -23.71 14.22
CA THR A 111 8.82 -23.15 15.08
C THR A 111 8.32 -21.97 15.93
N CYS A 112 7.39 -21.18 15.40
CA CYS A 112 6.84 -20.00 16.08
C CYS A 112 5.59 -20.26 16.94
N GLY A 113 5.13 -21.51 17.02
CA GLY A 113 4.03 -21.93 17.88
C GLY A 113 2.83 -22.56 17.17
N GLY A 114 2.86 -22.63 15.84
CA GLY A 114 1.87 -23.31 15.00
C GLY A 114 0.45 -22.79 15.22
N VAL A 115 -0.53 -23.70 15.14
CA VAL A 115 -1.98 -23.38 15.25
C VAL A 115 -2.33 -22.67 16.56
N ALA A 116 -1.60 -22.95 17.63
CA ALA A 116 -1.84 -22.32 18.92
C ALA A 116 -1.40 -20.84 18.96
N ASN A 117 -0.45 -20.46 18.11
CA ASN A 117 0.12 -19.11 18.08
C ASN A 117 0.61 -18.73 16.67
N ASP A 118 -0.33 -18.46 15.77
CA ASP A 118 -0.04 -18.02 14.40
C ASP A 118 0.35 -16.53 14.35
N VAL A 119 1.58 -16.21 14.79
CA VAL A 119 2.10 -14.83 14.82
C VAL A 119 2.20 -14.23 13.42
N HIS A 120 2.50 -15.07 12.43
CA HIS A 120 2.75 -14.67 11.04
C HIS A 120 1.49 -14.71 10.17
N LYS A 121 0.35 -15.16 10.71
CA LYS A 121 -0.93 -15.29 9.99
C LYS A 121 -0.79 -16.14 8.72
N LEU A 122 0.05 -17.17 8.79
CA LEU A 122 0.33 -18.08 7.68
C LEU A 122 -0.78 -19.13 7.53
N ASP A 123 -1.54 -19.40 8.60
CA ASP A 123 -2.66 -20.36 8.66
C ASP A 123 -3.98 -19.59 8.86
N ARG A 124 -4.55 -19.13 7.75
CA ARG A 124 -5.72 -18.23 7.78
C ARG A 124 -7.02 -18.96 8.11
N ASP A 125 -7.13 -20.23 7.76
CA ASP A 125 -8.29 -21.09 8.00
C ASP A 125 -8.17 -21.92 9.28
N GLY A 126 -6.98 -21.97 9.89
CA GLY A 126 -6.76 -22.54 11.21
C GLY A 126 -6.75 -24.05 11.23
N ASP A 127 -6.41 -24.68 10.09
CA ASP A 127 -6.43 -26.13 9.92
C ASP A 127 -5.06 -26.77 10.21
N GLY A 128 -4.04 -25.95 10.47
CA GLY A 128 -2.66 -26.35 10.75
C GLY A 128 -1.79 -26.54 9.52
N LYS A 129 -2.28 -26.20 8.33
CA LYS A 129 -1.50 -26.19 7.10
C LYS A 129 -1.36 -24.77 6.59
N VAL A 130 -0.13 -24.29 6.58
CA VAL A 130 0.14 -22.95 6.05
C VAL A 130 0.37 -22.97 4.55
N CYS A 131 0.02 -21.85 3.92
CA CYS A 131 0.41 -21.53 2.55
C CYS A 131 0.13 -22.66 1.54
N GLU A 132 -1.05 -23.29 1.61
CA GLU A 132 -1.44 -24.45 0.78
C GLU A 132 -1.39 -24.20 -0.74
N SER A 133 -1.27 -22.95 -1.16
CA SER A 133 -1.07 -22.55 -2.56
C SER A 133 0.36 -22.74 -3.07
N LEU A 134 1.33 -23.00 -2.18
CA LEU A 134 2.72 -23.26 -2.52
C LEU A 134 2.94 -24.74 -2.90
N PRO A 135 3.93 -25.02 -3.77
CA PRO A 135 4.29 -26.38 -4.16
C PRO A 135 4.98 -27.18 -3.05
#